data_AF-A0A1Q9MV44-F1
#
_entry.id   AF-A0A1Q9MV44-F1
#
_cell.length_a   1.000
_cell.length_b   1.000
_cell.length_c   1.000
_cell.angle_alpha   90.00
_cell.angle_beta   90.00
_cell.angle_gamma   90.00
#
_symmetry.space_group_name_H-M   'P 1'
#
loop_
_entity.id
_entity.type
_entity.pdbx_description
1 polymer ?
#
loop_
_entity_poly.entity_id
_entity_poly.type
_entity_poly.pdbx_seq_one_letter_code
_entity_poly.pdbx_strand_id
1 'polypeptide(L)'
;MTNWSAFFTACQSIIDAGIGITKPISLGESWTAAHTFEQIMASQGIDFYEDWVNGKVTSATAPKLLYALGNLSTYLSFCNTDSASLTWDAATAKLIASTAVFNVMGDWANGEFLAAEQTFGVEYNVTMVPGTGDMYGLCIDTFQTPNNAPHPTNSRRWLEVVGSQAGQDAFNPLKGSISARTDANLSKYGMYQRNASTDFKSVTYMFPSVVHGSGAPEAFKVGLQTIISQFVSDKNIANAAAAIIALTAECTWTKVWNLV
;
A
#
# COMPACT_ATOMS: atom_id res chain seq x y z
N MET A 1 9.14 12.30 -8.97
CA MET A 1 9.93 11.08 -9.28
C MET A 1 8.99 10.09 -9.94
N THR A 2 9.05 9.91 -11.26
CA THR A 2 8.00 9.17 -12.02
C THR A 2 8.34 7.71 -12.32
N ASN A 3 9.59 7.29 -12.15
CA ASN A 3 10.05 5.90 -12.33
C ASN A 3 11.01 5.46 -11.22
N TRP A 4 11.16 4.14 -11.05
CA TRP A 4 11.98 3.54 -9.99
C TRP A 4 13.46 3.92 -10.05
N SER A 5 14.04 4.02 -11.25
CA SER A 5 15.44 4.45 -11.40
C SER A 5 15.66 5.86 -10.84
N ALA A 6 14.79 6.81 -11.17
CA ALA A 6 14.86 8.17 -10.63
C ALA A 6 14.65 8.22 -9.11
N PHE A 7 13.78 7.36 -8.58
CA PHE A 7 13.58 7.22 -7.13
C PHE A 7 14.84 6.69 -6.43
N PHE A 8 15.50 5.66 -6.99
CA PHE A 8 16.76 5.15 -6.44
C PHE A 8 17.92 6.15 -6.57
N THR A 9 17.97 6.93 -7.66
CA THR A 9 18.93 8.05 -7.78
C THR A 9 18.72 9.10 -6.68
N ALA A 10 17.47 9.43 -6.36
CA ALA A 10 17.16 10.34 -5.25
C ALA A 10 17.60 9.76 -3.90
N CYS A 11 17.35 8.46 -3.66
CA CYS A 11 17.85 7.76 -2.46
C CYS A 11 19.37 7.84 -2.35
N GLN A 12 20.09 7.58 -3.44
CA GLN A 12 21.56 7.67 -3.45
C GLN A 12 22.04 9.10 -3.22
N SER A 13 21.38 10.10 -3.82
CA SER A 13 21.74 11.51 -3.63
C SER A 13 21.59 11.97 -2.17
N ILE A 14 20.61 11.43 -1.44
CA ILE A 14 20.44 11.71 0.00
C ILE A 14 21.62 11.14 0.81
N ILE A 15 22.06 9.92 0.47
CA ILE A 15 23.22 9.29 1.13
C ILE A 15 24.49 10.09 0.82
N ASP A 16 24.70 10.44 -0.46
CA ASP A 16 25.89 11.16 -0.93
C ASP A 16 25.98 12.59 -0.38
N ALA A 17 24.82 13.20 -0.06
CA ALA A 17 24.77 14.51 0.59
C ALA A 17 25.37 14.49 2.01
N GLY A 18 25.55 13.31 2.62
CA GLY A 18 26.25 13.18 3.91
C GLY A 18 25.50 13.77 5.10
N ILE A 19 24.19 13.96 5.01
CA ILE A 19 23.35 14.60 6.05
C ILE A 19 22.97 13.66 7.22
N GLY A 20 23.74 12.59 7.44
CA GLY A 20 23.49 11.61 8.51
C GLY A 20 22.41 10.56 8.20
N ILE A 21 21.77 10.62 7.03
CA ILE A 21 20.79 9.62 6.58
C ILE A 21 21.48 8.61 5.65
N THR A 22 21.79 7.43 6.18
CA THR A 22 22.43 6.34 5.41
C THR A 22 21.42 5.33 4.84
N LYS A 23 20.20 5.31 5.39
CA LYS A 23 19.06 4.48 4.95
C LYS A 23 17.85 5.41 4.72
N PRO A 24 17.70 5.97 3.50
CA PRO A 24 16.69 6.99 3.26
C PRO A 24 15.25 6.45 3.27
N ILE A 25 15.07 5.14 3.20
CA ILE A 25 13.75 4.50 3.19
C ILE A 25 13.48 3.87 4.57
N SER A 26 12.32 4.20 5.14
CA SER A 26 11.78 3.54 6.32
C SER A 26 10.80 2.43 5.93
N LEU A 27 11.04 1.24 6.47
CA LEU A 27 10.26 0.02 6.29
C LEU A 27 9.98 -0.60 7.66
N GLY A 28 8.77 -1.14 7.83
CA GLY A 28 8.34 -1.84 9.03
C GLY A 28 8.32 -3.35 8.86
N GLU A 29 7.47 -3.99 9.65
CA GLU A 29 7.27 -5.44 9.70
C GLU A 29 6.83 -6.05 8.35
N SER A 30 6.79 -7.38 8.29
CA SER A 30 6.74 -8.19 7.06
C SER A 30 5.69 -7.75 6.04
N TRP A 31 4.47 -7.42 6.47
CA TRP A 31 3.40 -7.02 5.56
C TRP A 31 3.71 -5.71 4.84
N THR A 32 4.51 -4.80 5.43
CA THR A 32 4.88 -3.52 4.81
C THR A 32 5.81 -3.71 3.60
N ALA A 33 6.64 -4.76 3.61
CA ALA A 33 7.44 -5.16 2.46
C ALA A 33 6.55 -5.75 1.36
N ALA A 34 5.55 -6.58 1.73
CA ALA A 34 4.56 -7.07 0.79
C ALA A 34 3.72 -5.92 0.20
N HIS A 35 3.36 -4.92 1.01
CA HIS A 35 2.67 -3.71 0.56
C HIS A 35 3.52 -2.95 -0.46
N THR A 36 4.81 -2.78 -0.20
CA THR A 36 5.72 -2.19 -1.20
C THR A 36 5.76 -3.03 -2.49
N PHE A 37 5.81 -4.35 -2.36
CA PHE A 37 5.85 -5.26 -3.51
C PHE A 37 4.60 -5.16 -4.40
N GLU A 38 3.39 -5.10 -3.84
CA GLU A 38 2.17 -4.94 -4.66
C GLU A 38 2.16 -3.61 -5.42
N GLN A 39 2.73 -2.53 -4.86
CA GLN A 39 2.82 -1.25 -5.56
C GLN A 39 3.85 -1.32 -6.69
N ILE A 40 4.95 -2.06 -6.50
CA ILE A 40 5.90 -2.34 -7.58
C ILE A 40 5.23 -3.20 -8.68
N MET A 41 4.39 -4.18 -8.31
CA MET A 41 3.61 -4.96 -9.28
C MET A 41 2.64 -4.07 -10.07
N ALA A 42 1.95 -3.13 -9.41
CA ALA A 42 1.07 -2.17 -10.06
C ALA A 42 1.84 -1.27 -11.04
N SER A 43 3.06 -0.86 -10.68
CA SER A 43 3.92 -0.06 -11.57
C SER A 43 4.33 -0.77 -12.88
N GLN A 44 4.05 -2.07 -13.02
CA GLN A 44 4.25 -2.82 -14.28
C GLN A 44 3.09 -2.67 -15.28
N GLY A 45 2.08 -1.86 -14.94
CA GLY A 45 0.93 -1.54 -15.78
C GLY A 45 -0.32 -2.32 -15.40
N ILE A 46 -1.49 -1.72 -15.64
CA ILE A 46 -2.79 -2.23 -15.20
C ILE A 46 -3.09 -3.63 -15.74
N ASP A 47 -2.79 -3.91 -17.02
CA ASP A 47 -3.03 -5.24 -17.63
C ASP A 47 -2.28 -6.35 -16.89
N PHE A 48 -1.02 -6.09 -16.52
CA PHE A 48 -0.21 -7.07 -15.81
C PHE A 48 -0.68 -7.23 -14.36
N TYR A 49 -1.12 -6.14 -13.74
CA TYR A 49 -1.71 -6.21 -12.40
C TYR A 49 -3.02 -7.01 -12.43
N GLU A 50 -3.88 -6.80 -13.42
CA GLU A 50 -5.11 -7.58 -13.64
C GLU A 50 -4.78 -9.07 -13.79
N ASP A 51 -3.82 -9.41 -14.65
CA ASP A 51 -3.38 -10.80 -14.81
C ASP A 51 -2.88 -11.39 -13.48
N TRP A 52 -2.14 -10.61 -12.69
CA TRP A 52 -1.62 -11.06 -11.40
C TRP A 52 -2.74 -11.32 -10.38
N VAL A 53 -3.69 -10.39 -10.22
CA VAL A 53 -4.82 -10.54 -9.28
C VAL A 53 -5.90 -11.52 -9.77
N ASN A 54 -5.80 -11.98 -11.02
CA ASN A 54 -6.62 -13.05 -11.58
C ASN A 54 -5.89 -14.40 -11.65
N GLY A 55 -4.68 -14.51 -11.10
CA GLY A 55 -3.89 -15.75 -11.11
C GLY A 55 -3.38 -16.18 -12.49
N LYS A 56 -3.32 -15.27 -13.45
CA LYS A 56 -2.89 -15.52 -14.84
C LYS A 56 -1.38 -15.34 -15.06
N VAL A 57 -0.67 -14.72 -14.11
CA VAL A 57 0.81 -14.70 -14.12
C VAL A 57 1.32 -16.06 -13.63
N THR A 58 1.67 -16.95 -14.57
CA THR A 58 1.97 -18.37 -14.31
C THR A 58 3.40 -18.80 -14.64
N SER A 59 4.28 -17.86 -15.00
CA SER A 59 5.68 -18.15 -15.32
C SER A 59 6.65 -17.46 -14.36
N ALA A 60 7.56 -18.23 -13.77
CA ALA A 60 8.59 -17.71 -12.88
C ALA A 60 9.65 -16.88 -13.63
N THR A 61 9.67 -16.97 -14.96
CA THR A 61 10.53 -16.18 -15.84
C THR A 61 9.79 -15.00 -16.49
N ALA A 62 8.55 -14.70 -16.06
CA ALA A 62 7.81 -13.54 -16.54
C ALA A 62 8.62 -12.25 -16.32
N PRO A 63 8.99 -11.50 -17.39
CA PRO A 63 9.91 -10.37 -17.26
C PRO A 63 9.45 -9.30 -16.26
N LYS A 64 8.14 -8.99 -16.23
CA LYS A 64 7.56 -8.01 -15.30
C LYS A 64 7.61 -8.46 -13.82
N LEU A 65 7.47 -9.76 -13.55
CA LEU A 65 7.62 -10.31 -12.20
C LEU A 65 9.08 -10.23 -11.73
N LEU A 66 10.03 -10.64 -12.59
CA LEU A 66 11.46 -10.55 -12.30
C LEU A 66 11.91 -9.10 -12.10
N TYR A 67 11.40 -8.18 -12.92
CA TYR A 67 11.65 -6.75 -12.78
C TYR A 67 11.11 -6.22 -11.44
N ALA A 68 9.89 -6.60 -11.05
CA ALA A 68 9.32 -6.19 -9.78
C ALA A 68 10.12 -6.68 -8.56
N LEU A 69 10.54 -7.95 -8.56
CA LEU A 69 11.43 -8.50 -7.52
C LEU A 69 12.81 -7.83 -7.53
N GLY A 70 13.35 -7.51 -8.71
CA GLY A 70 14.58 -6.73 -8.85
C GLY A 70 14.49 -5.36 -8.19
N ASN A 71 13.42 -4.61 -8.48
CA ASN A 71 13.17 -3.31 -7.84
C ASN A 71 12.97 -3.43 -6.33
N LEU A 72 12.28 -4.48 -5.86
CA LEU A 72 12.15 -4.71 -4.42
C LEU A 72 13.51 -4.97 -3.77
N SER A 73 14.38 -5.76 -4.40
CA SER A 73 15.75 -5.99 -3.91
C SER A 73 16.55 -4.68 -3.81
N THR A 74 16.49 -3.84 -4.84
CA THR A 74 17.13 -2.51 -4.82
C THR A 74 16.52 -1.59 -3.75
N TYR A 75 15.19 -1.55 -3.62
CA TYR A 75 14.48 -0.80 -2.59
C TYR A 75 14.95 -1.19 -1.18
N LEU A 76 15.05 -2.49 -0.91
CA LEU A 76 15.55 -3.03 0.36
C LEU A 76 16.99 -2.64 0.66
N SER A 77 17.82 -2.33 -0.34
CA SER A 77 19.19 -1.84 -0.11
C SER A 77 19.23 -0.45 0.55
N PHE A 78 18.19 0.36 0.32
CA PHE A 78 18.03 1.70 0.90
C PHE A 78 17.21 1.72 2.20
N CYS A 79 16.64 0.57 2.61
CA CYS A 79 15.83 0.46 3.81
C CYS A 79 16.68 0.36 5.09
N ASN A 80 16.11 0.82 6.20
CA ASN A 80 16.59 0.54 7.55
C ASN A 80 16.72 -0.97 7.80
N THR A 81 17.67 -1.35 8.67
CA THR A 81 18.01 -2.77 8.94
C THR A 81 17.20 -3.39 10.07
N ASP A 82 16.49 -2.57 10.86
CA ASP A 82 15.66 -2.94 12.00
C ASP A 82 14.18 -3.14 11.63
N SER A 83 13.85 -3.19 10.33
CA SER A 83 12.47 -3.21 9.82
C SER A 83 11.59 -4.29 10.45
N ALA A 84 12.11 -5.49 10.65
CA ALA A 84 11.38 -6.60 11.28
C ALA A 84 10.94 -6.32 12.74
N SER A 85 11.51 -5.32 13.40
CA SER A 85 11.18 -4.92 14.78
C SER A 85 10.31 -3.66 14.86
N LEU A 86 9.99 -3.03 13.72
CA LEU A 86 9.19 -1.82 13.65
C LEU A 86 7.78 -2.15 13.19
N THR A 87 6.79 -1.69 13.92
CA THR A 87 5.43 -1.58 13.38
C THR A 87 5.42 -0.55 12.25
N TRP A 88 4.39 -0.58 11.39
CA TRP A 88 4.28 0.35 10.28
C TRP A 88 4.26 1.82 10.73
N ASP A 89 3.59 2.10 11.85
CA ASP A 89 3.48 3.44 12.45
C ASP A 89 4.84 3.88 13.02
N ALA A 90 5.60 2.97 13.64
CA ALA A 90 6.98 3.26 14.06
C ALA A 90 7.90 3.53 12.86
N ALA A 91 7.67 2.88 11.71
CA ALA A 91 8.38 3.18 10.48
C ALA A 91 7.98 4.56 9.92
N THR A 92 6.70 4.93 9.93
CA THR A 92 6.22 6.28 9.57
C THR A 92 6.78 7.34 10.52
N ALA A 93 6.87 7.05 11.82
CA ALA A 93 7.44 7.95 12.83
C ALA A 93 8.91 8.32 12.55
N LYS A 94 9.68 7.48 11.84
CA LYS A 94 11.03 7.84 11.41
C LYS A 94 11.04 9.03 10.43
N LEU A 95 10.02 9.18 9.59
CA LEU A 95 9.88 10.33 8.68
C LEU A 95 9.46 11.57 9.46
N ILE A 96 8.49 11.43 10.36
CA ILE A 96 8.06 12.50 11.27
C ILE A 96 9.26 13.05 12.06
N ALA A 97 10.13 12.16 12.55
CA ALA A 97 11.36 12.50 13.26
C ALA A 97 12.53 12.92 12.35
N SER A 98 12.33 13.02 11.02
CA SER A 98 13.38 13.37 10.04
C SER A 98 14.62 12.46 10.07
N THR A 99 14.44 11.20 10.46
CA THR A 99 15.51 10.17 10.49
C THR A 99 15.47 9.23 9.28
N ALA A 100 14.43 9.34 8.46
CA ALA A 100 14.29 8.75 7.13
C ALA A 100 13.51 9.72 6.24
N VAL A 101 13.56 9.53 4.92
CA VAL A 101 12.98 10.46 3.93
C VAL A 101 11.76 9.88 3.23
N PHE A 102 11.78 8.58 2.91
CA PHE A 102 10.72 7.92 2.16
C PHE A 102 10.09 6.77 2.94
N ASN A 103 8.79 6.57 2.75
CA ASN A 103 8.03 5.43 3.24
C ASN A 103 6.92 5.13 2.22
N VAL A 104 6.90 3.94 1.65
CA VAL A 104 5.80 3.47 0.79
C VAL A 104 4.73 2.87 1.70
N MET A 105 3.60 3.56 1.85
CA MET A 105 2.53 3.19 2.77
C MET A 105 1.17 3.68 2.27
N GLY A 106 0.11 3.07 2.79
CA GLY A 106 -1.26 3.55 2.60
C GLY A 106 -1.54 4.86 3.33
N ASP A 107 -2.67 5.47 2.98
CA ASP A 107 -3.09 6.80 3.43
C ASP A 107 -3.39 6.90 4.94
N TRP A 108 -3.52 5.77 5.64
CA TRP A 108 -3.55 5.74 7.10
C TRP A 108 -2.30 6.37 7.73
N ALA A 109 -1.17 6.42 7.03
CA ALA A 109 0.01 7.17 7.48
C ALA A 109 -0.27 8.67 7.65
N ASN A 110 -1.21 9.26 6.90
CA ASN A 110 -1.62 10.66 7.07
C ASN A 110 -2.21 10.90 8.48
N GLY A 111 -2.84 9.89 9.09
CA GLY A 111 -3.31 9.96 10.47
C GLY A 111 -2.17 10.17 11.47
N GLU A 112 -1.02 9.51 11.26
CA GLU A 112 0.16 9.66 12.12
C GLU A 112 0.78 11.06 11.99
N PHE A 113 0.89 11.59 10.77
CA PHE A 113 1.35 12.96 10.55
C PHE A 113 0.42 13.99 11.19
N LEU A 114 -0.90 13.78 11.10
CA LEU A 114 -1.89 14.62 11.77
C LEU A 114 -1.75 14.55 13.30
N ALA A 115 -1.58 13.36 13.86
CA ALA A 115 -1.38 13.17 15.29
C ALA A 115 -0.08 13.82 15.81
N ALA A 116 0.94 13.91 14.95
CA ALA A 116 2.19 14.62 15.20
C ALA A 116 2.13 16.12 14.89
N GLU A 117 0.95 16.68 14.62
CA GLU A 117 0.72 18.09 14.28
C GLU A 117 1.52 18.59 13.05
N GLN A 118 1.88 17.70 12.13
CA GLN A 118 2.55 18.05 10.88
C GLN A 118 1.54 18.45 9.80
N THR A 119 1.88 19.49 9.04
CA THR A 119 1.06 20.06 7.97
C THR A 119 1.51 19.54 6.61
N PHE A 120 0.55 18.94 5.88
CA PHE A 120 0.76 18.50 4.51
C PHE A 120 1.16 19.67 3.60
N GLY A 121 2.23 19.49 2.83
CA GLY A 121 2.80 20.52 1.94
C GLY A 121 3.77 21.47 2.64
N VAL A 122 3.99 21.32 3.95
CA VAL A 122 4.97 22.07 4.73
C VAL A 122 6.01 21.13 5.32
N GLU A 123 5.65 20.28 6.28
CA GLU A 123 6.58 19.34 6.92
C GLU A 123 6.72 18.01 6.16
N TYR A 124 5.67 17.56 5.47
CA TYR A 124 5.70 16.34 4.66
C TYR A 124 4.94 16.52 3.35
N ASN A 125 5.26 15.66 2.38
CA ASN A 125 4.58 15.61 1.09
C ASN A 125 4.43 14.16 0.64
N VAL A 126 3.56 13.93 -0.34
CA VAL A 126 3.29 12.61 -0.91
C VAL A 126 3.51 12.65 -2.42
N THR A 127 3.86 11.51 -2.97
CA THR A 127 3.89 11.28 -4.42
C THR A 127 3.30 9.90 -4.67
N MET A 128 2.69 9.72 -5.84
CA MET A 128 2.33 8.39 -6.31
C MET A 128 3.59 7.52 -6.38
N VAL A 129 3.43 6.22 -6.12
CA VAL A 129 4.51 5.25 -6.30
C VAL A 129 4.99 5.33 -7.76
N PRO A 130 6.31 5.27 -8.02
CA PRO A 130 6.79 5.40 -9.38
C PRO A 130 6.13 4.40 -10.34
N GLY A 131 5.60 4.91 -11.46
CA GLY A 131 4.88 4.11 -12.46
C GLY A 131 3.36 3.93 -12.20
N THR A 132 2.78 4.50 -11.14
CA THR A 132 1.33 4.35 -10.83
C THR A 132 0.54 5.65 -10.98
N GLY A 133 1.04 6.65 -11.71
CA GLY A 133 0.49 8.02 -11.72
C GLY A 133 -0.96 8.16 -12.20
N ASP A 134 -1.47 7.19 -12.96
CA ASP A 134 -2.85 7.16 -13.47
C ASP A 134 -3.67 5.99 -12.89
N MET A 135 -3.24 5.50 -11.72
CA MET A 135 -3.80 4.34 -11.06
C MET A 135 -4.06 4.65 -9.58
N TYR A 136 -5.18 4.16 -9.05
CA TYR A 136 -5.53 4.29 -7.64
C TYR A 136 -5.68 2.92 -6.96
N GLY A 137 -4.81 2.64 -5.99
CA GLY A 137 -4.87 1.40 -5.21
C GLY A 137 -5.95 1.47 -4.15
N LEU A 138 -6.81 0.46 -4.09
CA LEU A 138 -7.97 0.42 -3.20
C LEU A 138 -7.75 -0.53 -2.01
N CYS A 139 -7.94 0.02 -0.82
CA CYS A 139 -8.18 -0.70 0.43
C CYS A 139 -9.48 -0.15 1.02
N ILE A 140 -10.47 -1.02 1.24
CA ILE A 140 -11.81 -0.61 1.69
C ILE A 140 -12.11 -1.32 3.00
N ASP A 141 -12.03 -0.57 4.10
CA ASP A 141 -12.46 -1.05 5.42
C ASP A 141 -13.98 -1.18 5.45
N THR A 142 -14.49 -2.36 5.81
CA THR A 142 -15.93 -2.62 5.88
C THR A 142 -16.32 -3.26 7.21
N PHE A 143 -17.52 -2.92 7.68
CA PHE A 143 -18.15 -3.56 8.83
C PHE A 143 -19.32 -4.41 8.34
N GLN A 144 -19.43 -5.63 8.88
CA GLN A 144 -20.45 -6.60 8.50
C GLN A 144 -21.22 -7.08 9.73
N THR A 145 -22.48 -7.48 9.53
CA THR A 145 -23.27 -8.18 10.54
C THR A 145 -23.21 -9.69 10.28
N PRO A 146 -22.57 -10.49 11.14
CA PRO A 146 -22.64 -11.95 11.05
C PRO A 146 -24.09 -12.45 11.17
N ASN A 147 -24.45 -13.49 10.42
CA ASN A 147 -25.81 -14.05 10.43
C ASN A 147 -26.29 -14.47 11.83
N ASN A 148 -25.37 -14.86 12.71
CA ASN A 148 -25.61 -15.30 14.08
C ASN A 148 -25.22 -14.24 15.14
N ALA A 149 -25.18 -12.95 14.77
CA ALA A 149 -24.85 -11.89 15.71
C ALA A 149 -25.80 -11.91 16.93
N PRO A 150 -25.29 -11.92 18.18
CA PRO A 150 -26.13 -11.99 19.39
C PRO A 150 -26.99 -10.74 19.60
N HIS A 151 -26.60 -9.61 18.98
CA HIS A 151 -27.29 -8.32 19.07
C HIS A 151 -27.49 -7.72 17.67
N PRO A 152 -28.37 -8.30 16.82
CA PRO A 152 -28.50 -7.89 15.43
C PRO A 152 -29.04 -6.46 15.27
N THR A 153 -29.85 -6.00 16.23
CA THR A 153 -30.36 -4.61 16.24
C THR A 153 -29.24 -3.60 16.50
N ASN A 154 -28.35 -3.86 17.46
CA ASN A 154 -27.21 -2.98 17.73
C ASN A 154 -26.20 -3.01 16.59
N SER A 155 -25.98 -4.19 15.98
CA SER A 155 -25.15 -4.31 14.78
C SER A 155 -25.70 -3.46 13.62
N ARG A 156 -27.01 -3.51 13.36
CA ARG A 156 -27.64 -2.65 12.34
C ARG A 156 -27.47 -1.16 12.64
N ARG A 157 -27.72 -0.74 13.89
CA ARG A 157 -27.51 0.67 14.31
C ARG A 157 -26.06 1.12 14.11
N TRP A 158 -25.09 0.23 14.38
CA TRP A 158 -23.68 0.51 14.10
C TRP A 158 -23.44 0.73 12.60
N LEU A 159 -23.97 -0.15 11.74
CA LEU A 159 -23.84 0.01 10.29
C LEU A 159 -24.51 1.29 9.78
N GLU A 160 -25.64 1.71 10.37
CA GLU A 160 -26.29 3.00 10.06
C GLU A 160 -25.35 4.18 10.39
N VAL A 161 -24.65 4.14 11.53
CA VAL A 161 -23.68 5.18 11.91
C VAL A 161 -22.49 5.19 10.95
N VAL A 162 -21.86 4.03 10.72
CA VAL A 162 -20.67 3.91 9.85
C VAL A 162 -20.97 4.28 8.40
N GLY A 163 -22.18 3.98 7.91
CA GLY A 163 -22.62 4.33 6.55
C GLY A 163 -23.16 5.75 6.41
N SER A 164 -23.38 6.48 7.51
CA SER A 164 -23.89 7.85 7.48
C SER A 164 -22.83 8.86 7.05
N GLN A 165 -23.25 9.95 6.42
CA GLN A 165 -22.37 11.09 6.11
C GLN A 165 -21.74 11.64 7.39
N ALA A 166 -22.52 11.79 8.46
CA ALA A 166 -22.03 12.32 9.73
C ALA A 166 -20.93 11.42 10.35
N GLY A 167 -21.11 10.10 10.34
CA GLY A 167 -20.10 9.16 10.84
C GLY A 167 -18.84 9.15 9.99
N GLN A 168 -18.99 9.12 8.66
CA GLN A 168 -17.88 9.17 7.72
C GLN A 168 -17.06 10.47 7.83
N ASP A 169 -17.75 11.61 7.89
CA ASP A 169 -17.16 12.94 8.05
C ASP A 169 -16.47 13.14 9.41
N ALA A 170 -16.87 12.37 10.43
CA ALA A 170 -16.25 12.42 11.76
C ALA A 170 -15.01 11.52 11.84
N PHE A 171 -15.06 10.36 11.18
CA PHE A 171 -14.02 9.33 11.27
C PHE A 171 -12.86 9.56 10.30
N ASN A 172 -13.15 9.72 9.00
CA ASN A 172 -12.12 9.70 7.97
C ASN A 172 -11.10 10.85 8.10
N PRO A 173 -11.48 12.10 8.43
CA PRO A 173 -10.51 13.18 8.64
C PRO A 173 -9.40 12.82 9.63
N LEU A 174 -9.74 12.08 10.69
CA LEU A 174 -8.79 11.64 11.71
C LEU A 174 -8.02 10.37 11.30
N LYS A 175 -8.68 9.46 10.59
CA LYS A 175 -8.08 8.18 10.15
C LYS A 175 -7.00 8.35 9.08
N GLY A 176 -7.08 9.41 8.28
CA GLY A 176 -6.21 9.66 7.13
C GLY A 176 -6.81 9.25 5.77
N SER A 177 -7.89 8.47 5.78
CA SER A 177 -8.60 8.02 4.58
C SER A 177 -9.55 9.07 4.00
N ILE A 178 -10.05 8.81 2.79
CA ILE A 178 -11.21 9.50 2.20
C ILE A 178 -12.52 8.76 2.54
N SER A 179 -13.67 9.43 2.38
CA SER A 179 -14.96 8.76 2.61
C SER A 179 -15.33 7.81 1.47
N ALA A 180 -15.96 6.69 1.80
CA ALA A 180 -16.65 5.84 0.84
C ALA A 180 -17.92 6.50 0.25
N ARG A 181 -18.43 7.57 0.86
CA ARG A 181 -19.59 8.31 0.35
C ARG A 181 -19.16 9.39 -0.64
N THR A 182 -19.94 9.53 -1.71
CA THR A 182 -19.72 10.55 -2.74
C THR A 182 -20.19 11.95 -2.33
N ASP A 183 -20.97 12.07 -1.25
CA ASP A 183 -21.51 13.32 -0.71
C ASP A 183 -20.80 13.78 0.58
N ALA A 184 -19.60 13.28 0.88
CA ALA A 184 -18.83 13.70 2.05
C ALA A 184 -18.58 15.23 2.09
N ASN A 185 -18.62 15.82 3.28
CA ASN A 185 -18.33 17.24 3.43
C ASN A 185 -16.81 17.48 3.46
N LEU A 186 -16.22 17.68 2.29
CA LEU A 186 -14.77 17.90 2.11
C LEU A 186 -14.21 19.12 2.87
N SER A 187 -15.05 20.04 3.37
CA SER A 187 -14.58 21.14 4.22
C SER A 187 -14.05 20.67 5.58
N LYS A 188 -14.39 19.45 6.00
CA LYS A 188 -13.92 18.81 7.24
C LYS A 188 -12.61 18.03 7.08
N TYR A 189 -12.15 17.86 5.84
CA TYR A 189 -10.99 17.03 5.52
C TYR A 189 -9.74 17.89 5.37
N GLY A 190 -8.57 17.32 5.70
CA GLY A 190 -7.28 17.95 5.49
C GLY A 190 -6.95 18.12 4.00
N MET A 191 -5.94 18.94 3.68
CA MET A 191 -5.55 19.21 2.29
C MET A 191 -5.17 17.92 1.55
N TYR A 192 -4.42 17.03 2.20
CA TYR A 192 -4.06 15.72 1.64
C TYR A 192 -5.30 14.94 1.18
N GLN A 193 -6.31 14.77 2.06
CA GLN A 193 -7.51 13.99 1.75
C GLN A 193 -8.37 14.63 0.66
N ARG A 194 -8.40 15.97 0.56
CA ARG A 194 -9.07 16.66 -0.55
C ARG A 194 -8.36 16.39 -1.87
N ASN A 195 -7.04 16.35 -1.87
CA ASN A 195 -6.25 15.95 -3.04
C ASN A 195 -6.50 14.48 -3.38
N ALA A 196 -6.41 13.57 -2.41
CA ALA A 196 -6.70 12.15 -2.62
C ALA A 196 -8.14 11.90 -3.14
N SER A 197 -9.12 12.68 -2.66
CA SER A 197 -10.51 12.62 -3.16
C SER A 197 -10.64 13.14 -4.60
N THR A 198 -9.75 14.03 -5.02
CA THR A 198 -9.68 14.52 -6.41
C THR A 198 -9.01 13.47 -7.28
N ASP A 199 -7.86 12.95 -6.85
CA ASP A 199 -7.13 11.88 -7.54
C ASP A 199 -8.03 10.66 -7.76
N PHE A 200 -8.75 10.23 -6.73
CA PHE A 200 -9.71 9.12 -6.83
C PHE A 200 -10.76 9.31 -7.94
N LYS A 201 -11.16 10.55 -8.22
CA LYS A 201 -12.14 10.88 -9.26
C LYS A 201 -11.52 11.07 -10.64
N SER A 202 -10.22 11.34 -10.72
CA SER A 202 -9.53 11.69 -11.97
C SER A 202 -8.69 10.56 -12.55
N VAL A 203 -8.28 9.56 -11.76
CA VAL A 203 -7.52 8.42 -12.28
C VAL A 203 -8.31 7.63 -13.33
N THR A 204 -7.58 7.10 -14.32
CA THR A 204 -8.16 6.20 -15.32
C THR A 204 -8.43 4.81 -14.73
N TYR A 205 -7.49 4.30 -13.92
CA TYR A 205 -7.54 2.92 -13.44
C TYR A 205 -7.63 2.85 -11.92
N MET A 206 -8.36 1.84 -11.43
CA MET A 206 -8.38 1.46 -10.03
C MET A 206 -7.95 0.01 -9.90
N PHE A 207 -7.19 -0.32 -8.86
CA PHE A 207 -6.76 -1.69 -8.62
C PHE A 207 -6.97 -2.11 -7.16
N PRO A 208 -7.45 -3.34 -6.91
CA PRO A 208 -7.69 -3.82 -5.56
C PRO A 208 -6.37 -4.25 -4.91
N SER A 209 -6.10 -3.82 -3.68
CA SER A 209 -4.90 -4.28 -2.98
C SER A 209 -4.98 -5.76 -2.64
N VAL A 210 -3.91 -6.50 -2.94
CA VAL A 210 -3.73 -7.90 -2.56
C VAL A 210 -3.43 -8.01 -1.07
N VAL A 211 -2.50 -7.18 -0.58
CA VAL A 211 -2.01 -7.21 0.81
C VAL A 211 -3.08 -6.77 1.80
N HIS A 212 -4.05 -5.98 1.35
CA HIS A 212 -5.19 -5.48 2.14
C HIS A 212 -6.49 -6.23 1.81
N GLY A 213 -6.39 -7.47 1.30
CA GLY A 213 -7.50 -8.44 1.28
C GLY A 213 -8.57 -8.23 0.21
N SER A 214 -8.37 -7.29 -0.71
CA SER A 214 -9.34 -7.02 -1.78
C SER A 214 -9.02 -7.82 -3.04
N GLY A 215 -7.76 -7.87 -3.47
CA GLY A 215 -7.38 -8.28 -4.81
C GLY A 215 -7.27 -9.78 -5.05
N ALA A 216 -6.92 -10.58 -4.04
CA ALA A 216 -6.65 -12.00 -4.20
C ALA A 216 -7.30 -12.86 -3.10
N PRO A 217 -7.39 -14.20 -3.27
CA PRO A 217 -7.79 -15.10 -2.21
C PRO A 217 -6.95 -14.93 -0.94
N GLU A 218 -7.56 -15.14 0.23
CA GLU A 218 -6.88 -14.99 1.52
C GLU A 218 -5.61 -15.86 1.62
N ALA A 219 -5.67 -17.09 1.10
CA ALA A 219 -4.51 -17.98 1.05
C ALA A 219 -3.35 -17.40 0.23
N PHE A 220 -3.64 -16.74 -0.89
CA PHE A 220 -2.63 -16.08 -1.69
C PHE A 220 -2.01 -14.90 -0.95
N LYS A 221 -2.82 -14.06 -0.29
CA LYS A 221 -2.33 -12.94 0.52
C LYS A 221 -1.36 -13.40 1.61
N VAL A 222 -1.75 -14.39 2.41
CA VAL A 222 -0.93 -14.91 3.52
C VAL A 222 0.34 -15.57 2.99
N GLY A 223 0.24 -16.37 1.94
CA GLY A 223 1.40 -17.00 1.30
C GLY A 223 2.37 -15.98 0.71
N LEU A 224 1.84 -14.93 0.04
CA LEU A 224 2.65 -13.86 -0.54
C LEU A 224 3.42 -13.11 0.55
N GLN A 225 2.78 -12.75 1.67
CA GLN A 225 3.46 -12.10 2.79
C GLN A 225 4.60 -12.98 3.34
N THR A 226 4.40 -14.29 3.41
CA THR A 226 5.44 -15.23 3.84
C THR A 226 6.62 -15.24 2.87
N ILE A 227 6.36 -15.31 1.55
CA ILE A 227 7.39 -15.30 0.51
C ILE A 227 8.18 -13.99 0.53
N ILE A 228 7.49 -12.85 0.62
CA ILE A 228 8.15 -11.54 0.65
C ILE A 228 8.93 -11.33 1.95
N SER A 229 8.44 -11.83 3.08
CA SER A 229 9.20 -11.81 4.34
C SER A 229 10.52 -12.58 4.23
N GLN A 230 10.51 -13.74 3.56
CA GLN A 230 11.73 -14.50 3.28
C GLN A 230 12.65 -13.73 2.31
N PHE A 231 12.07 -13.15 1.25
CA PHE A 231 12.81 -12.36 0.27
C PHE A 231 13.51 -11.13 0.87
N VAL A 232 12.93 -10.50 1.90
CA VAL A 232 13.58 -9.39 2.63
C VAL A 232 14.95 -9.81 3.18
N SER A 233 15.08 -11.07 3.59
CA SER A 233 16.30 -11.62 4.18
C SER A 233 17.31 -12.06 3.12
N ASP A 234 16.89 -12.86 2.14
CA ASP A 234 17.80 -13.50 1.18
C ASP A 234 17.95 -12.78 -0.16
N LYS A 235 16.99 -11.92 -0.52
CA LYS A 235 16.88 -11.20 -1.80
C LYS A 235 17.01 -12.11 -3.02
N ASN A 236 16.62 -13.39 -2.89
CA ASN A 236 16.75 -14.37 -3.95
C ASN A 236 15.56 -14.29 -4.92
N ILE A 237 15.77 -13.58 -6.03
CA ILE A 237 14.75 -13.31 -7.05
C ILE A 237 14.20 -14.60 -7.67
N ALA A 238 15.07 -15.56 -8.01
CA ALA A 238 14.65 -16.79 -8.66
C ALA A 238 13.76 -17.64 -7.72
N ASN A 239 14.16 -17.75 -6.45
CA ASN A 239 13.38 -18.49 -5.45
C ASN A 239 12.03 -17.82 -5.17
N ALA A 240 12.00 -16.50 -4.99
CA ALA A 240 10.75 -15.78 -4.75
C ALA A 240 9.79 -15.87 -5.95
N ALA A 241 10.31 -15.74 -7.18
CA ALA A 241 9.49 -15.90 -8.38
C ALA A 241 8.90 -17.31 -8.48
N ALA A 242 9.71 -18.36 -8.27
CA ALA A 242 9.23 -19.74 -8.28
C ALA A 242 8.16 -19.99 -7.20
N ALA A 243 8.37 -19.47 -5.99
CA ALA A 243 7.43 -19.62 -4.89
C ALA A 243 6.09 -18.89 -5.15
N ILE A 244 6.12 -17.68 -5.73
CA ILE A 244 4.90 -16.93 -6.08
C ILE A 244 4.08 -17.70 -7.13
N ILE A 245 4.73 -18.30 -8.12
CA ILE A 245 4.05 -19.08 -9.16
C ILE A 245 3.47 -20.37 -8.60
N ALA A 246 4.21 -21.08 -7.73
CA ALA A 246 3.68 -22.25 -7.04
C ALA A 246 2.44 -21.89 -6.21
N LEU A 247 2.52 -20.83 -5.41
CA LEU A 247 1.39 -20.31 -4.62
C LEU A 247 0.20 -19.93 -5.50
N THR A 248 0.45 -19.33 -6.67
CA THR A 248 -0.61 -18.97 -7.64
C THR A 248 -1.39 -20.20 -8.09
N ALA A 249 -0.69 -21.32 -8.36
CA ALA A 249 -1.30 -22.58 -8.80
C ALA A 249 -2.04 -23.33 -7.67
N GLU A 250 -1.62 -23.16 -6.41
CA GLU A 250 -2.26 -23.77 -5.24
C GLU A 250 -3.54 -23.05 -4.82
N CYS A 251 -3.68 -21.77 -5.14
CA CYS A 251 -4.82 -20.95 -4.73
C CYS A 251 -6.04 -21.14 -5.63
N THR A 252 -7.24 -21.10 -5.02
CA THR A 252 -8.50 -21.07 -5.77
C THR A 252 -8.95 -19.63 -6.01
N TRP A 253 -8.95 -19.21 -7.27
CA TRP A 253 -9.32 -17.86 -7.70
C TRP A 253 -10.83 -17.79 -8.01
N THR A 254 -11.61 -17.27 -7.06
CA THR A 254 -13.08 -17.21 -7.17
C THR A 254 -13.62 -15.88 -7.67
N LYS A 255 -12.80 -14.82 -7.64
CA LYS A 255 -13.12 -13.50 -8.17
C LYS A 255 -12.31 -13.27 -9.45
N VAL A 256 -12.96 -12.69 -10.45
CA VAL A 256 -12.30 -12.24 -11.69
C VAL A 256 -12.47 -10.73 -11.78
N TRP A 257 -11.35 -10.03 -11.78
CA TRP A 257 -11.26 -8.59 -11.95
C TRP A 257 -11.23 -8.22 -13.43
N ASN A 258 -11.95 -7.14 -13.78
CA ASN A 258 -11.82 -6.44 -15.06
C ASN A 258 -11.44 -4.98 -14.73
N LEU A 259 -10.14 -4.69 -14.78
CA LEU A 259 -9.55 -3.42 -14.40
C LEU A 259 -9.34 -2.47 -15.60
N VAL A 260 -9.51 -2.99 -16.82
CA VAL A 260 -9.33 -2.29 -18.11
C VAL A 260 -10.66 -2.09 -18.82
#